data_AF-A0A2I3SPZ4-F1
#
_entry.id   AF-A0A2I3SPZ4-F1
#
_cell.length_a   1.000
_cell.length_b   1.000
_cell.length_c   1.000
_cell.angle_alpha   90.00
_cell.angle_beta   90.00
_cell.angle_gamma   90.00
#
_symmetry.space_group_name_H-M   'P 1'
#
loop_
_entity.id
_entity.type
_entity.pdbx_description
1 polymer ?
#
loop_
_entity_poly.entity_id
_entity_poly.type
_entity_poly.pdbx_seq_one_letter_code
_entity_poly.pdbx_strand_id
1 'polypeptide(L)'
;VEEEIAALVIDNGSCMCKAGFAGDDAPQAMLPSTGVMVDMGQKDSYVGSETTINSIKKCDVDICKDLYTNTVLSGGTTMYPGIADRMQKEITVLAPSTMKIKIIAPPERKFSVWIGCSILNSLFTFQQMWVSKQEYDESGPYIIHHKCF
;
A
#
# COMPACT_ATOMS: atom_id res chain seq x y z
N VAL A 1 -0.70 14.48 -33.62
CA VAL A 1 -0.07 14.63 -32.30
C VAL A 1 -0.80 13.64 -31.42
N GLU A 2 -0.17 12.54 -31.05
CA GLU A 2 -0.73 11.69 -30.00
C GLU A 2 -0.78 12.55 -28.75
N GLU A 3 -1.98 12.79 -28.21
CA GLU A 3 -2.09 13.42 -26.90
C GLU A 3 -1.46 12.47 -25.89
N GLU A 4 -0.41 12.92 -25.22
CA GLU A 4 0.21 12.16 -24.14
C GLU A 4 -0.77 12.16 -22.96
N ILE A 5 -1.60 11.11 -22.87
CA ILE A 5 -2.58 10.97 -21.79
C ILE A 5 -1.82 10.57 -20.52
N ALA A 6 -1.52 11.54 -19.67
CA ALA A 6 -1.03 11.30 -18.32
C ALA A 6 -2.20 10.80 -17.44
N ALA A 7 -2.10 9.58 -16.91
CA ALA A 7 -3.22 9.06 -16.11
C ALA A 7 -3.31 9.74 -14.74
N LEU A 8 -4.55 9.88 -14.27
CA LEU A 8 -4.86 10.40 -12.95
C LEU A 8 -4.65 9.31 -11.89
N VAL A 9 -3.82 9.59 -10.89
CA VAL A 9 -3.61 8.73 -9.73
C VAL A 9 -4.48 9.22 -8.59
N ILE A 10 -5.35 8.35 -8.05
CA ILE A 10 -6.16 8.61 -6.85
C ILE A 10 -5.80 7.58 -5.78
N ASP A 11 -5.13 8.02 -4.71
CA ASP A 11 -4.80 7.22 -3.53
C ASP A 11 -5.79 7.53 -2.40
N ASN A 12 -6.80 6.68 -2.24
CA ASN A 12 -7.79 6.78 -1.16
C ASN A 12 -7.25 6.12 0.12
N GLY A 13 -6.45 6.88 0.88
CA GLY A 13 -5.96 6.44 2.18
C GLY A 13 -6.99 6.65 3.30
N SER A 14 -6.91 5.86 4.38
CA SER A 14 -7.82 5.95 5.54
C SER A 14 -7.79 7.31 6.28
N CYS A 15 -6.70 8.07 6.16
CA CYS A 15 -6.58 9.41 6.76
C CYS A 15 -6.53 10.53 5.72
N MET A 16 -6.08 10.24 4.50
CA MET A 16 -5.84 11.25 3.47
C MET A 16 -6.04 10.65 2.08
N CYS A 17 -6.96 11.24 1.33
CA CYS A 17 -7.13 11.05 -0.10
C CYS A 17 -6.14 11.94 -0.83
N LYS A 18 -5.45 11.40 -1.83
CA LYS A 18 -4.46 12.15 -2.63
C LYS A 18 -4.77 11.97 -4.10
N ALA A 19 -4.60 13.03 -4.89
CA ALA A 19 -4.81 13.00 -6.33
C ALA A 19 -3.72 13.79 -7.07
N GLY A 20 -3.31 13.34 -8.26
CA GLY A 20 -2.31 13.98 -9.12
C GLY A 20 -2.08 13.21 -10.42
N PHE A 21 -1.23 13.70 -11.32
CA PHE A 21 -0.91 12.96 -12.55
C PHE A 21 0.22 11.95 -12.30
N ALA A 22 0.20 10.84 -13.04
CA ALA A 22 1.29 9.89 -13.05
C ALA A 22 2.57 10.53 -13.59
N GLY A 23 3.70 10.21 -12.98
CA GLY A 23 5.00 10.82 -13.25
C GLY A 23 5.30 12.06 -12.41
N ASP A 24 4.31 12.63 -11.71
CA ASP A 24 4.56 13.72 -10.76
C ASP A 24 5.41 13.22 -9.57
N ASP A 25 6.16 14.13 -8.94
CA ASP A 25 6.94 13.86 -7.72
C ASP A 25 6.12 14.01 -6.42
N ALA A 26 4.97 14.69 -6.47
CA ALA A 26 4.05 14.87 -5.35
C ALA A 26 2.58 14.97 -5.81
N PRO A 27 1.60 14.59 -4.96
CA PRO A 27 0.19 14.77 -5.29
C PRO A 27 -0.17 16.25 -5.42
N GLN A 28 -1.03 16.58 -6.38
CA GLN A 28 -1.53 17.94 -6.58
C GLN A 28 -2.61 18.34 -5.57
N ALA A 29 -3.39 17.36 -5.10
CA ALA A 29 -4.40 17.56 -4.09
C ALA A 29 -4.25 16.55 -2.95
N MET A 30 -4.45 17.02 -1.72
CA MET A 30 -4.51 16.20 -0.52
C MET A 30 -5.73 16.63 0.30
N LEU A 31 -6.65 15.69 0.53
CA LEU A 31 -7.91 15.93 1.22
C LEU A 31 -8.01 14.99 2.41
N PRO A 32 -8.38 15.48 3.61
CA PRO A 32 -8.68 14.60 4.73
C PRO A 32 -9.74 13.57 4.32
N SER A 33 -9.46 12.28 4.52
CA SER A 33 -10.46 11.25 4.28
C SER A 33 -11.40 11.18 5.48
N THR A 34 -12.71 11.13 5.25
CA THR A 34 -13.72 10.79 6.26
C THR A 34 -13.66 9.28 6.58
N GLY A 35 -12.50 8.81 7.03
CA GLY A 35 -12.31 7.43 7.48
C GLY A 35 -12.81 7.29 8.91
N VAL A 36 -14.12 7.12 9.10
CA VAL A 36 -14.63 6.50 10.34
C VAL A 36 -14.11 5.06 10.31
N MET A 37 -13.30 4.68 11.28
CA MET A 37 -13.06 3.28 11.57
C MET A 37 -14.40 2.72 12.04
N VAL A 38 -15.17 2.11 11.14
CA VAL A 38 -16.40 1.41 11.51
C VAL A 38 -15.93 0.18 12.28
N ASP A 39 -15.95 0.28 13.61
CA ASP A 39 -15.77 -0.84 14.52
C ASP A 39 -16.89 -1.86 14.24
N MET A 40 -16.60 -2.85 13.41
CA MET A 40 -17.46 -4.01 13.20
C MET A 40 -17.13 -5.08 14.23
N GLY A 41 -17.42 -4.82 15.51
CA GLY A 41 -17.89 -5.81 16.47
C GLY A 41 -17.14 -7.15 16.64
N GLN A 42 -15.87 -7.28 16.24
CA GLN A 42 -15.06 -8.48 16.46
C GLN A 42 -13.67 -8.08 16.99
N LYS A 43 -13.50 -8.25 18.31
CA LYS A 43 -12.29 -7.93 19.08
C LYS A 43 -11.20 -9.02 18.99
N ASP A 44 -11.01 -9.66 17.84
CA ASP A 44 -10.01 -10.74 17.70
C ASP A 44 -8.84 -10.38 16.77
N SER A 45 -8.83 -9.20 16.14
CA SER A 45 -7.73 -8.79 15.25
C SER A 45 -7.23 -7.39 15.58
N TYR A 46 -6.09 -7.31 16.27
CA TYR A 46 -5.31 -6.07 16.35
C TYR A 46 -4.59 -5.88 15.00
N VAL A 47 -4.92 -4.81 14.27
CA VAL A 47 -4.12 -4.38 13.12
C VAL A 47 -2.76 -3.94 13.66
N GLY A 48 -1.72 -4.75 13.45
CA GLY A 48 -0.42 -4.57 14.10
C GLY A 48 0.53 -5.76 13.97
N SER A 49 1.44 -5.91 14.94
CA SER A 49 2.54 -6.88 14.96
C SER A 49 2.08 -8.35 14.81
N GLU A 50 1.01 -8.76 15.49
CA GLU A 50 0.49 -10.13 15.42
C GLU A 50 -0.01 -10.50 14.02
N THR A 51 -0.79 -9.61 13.39
CA THR A 51 -1.25 -9.78 12.00
C THR A 51 -0.06 -9.88 11.05
N THR A 52 0.97 -9.04 11.22
CA THR A 52 2.21 -9.12 10.41
C THR A 52 2.90 -10.47 10.56
N ILE A 53 3.07 -10.97 11.79
CA ILE A 53 3.70 -12.27 12.05
C ILE A 53 2.88 -13.41 11.42
N ASN A 54 1.56 -13.37 11.58
CA ASN A 54 0.67 -14.41 11.05
C ASN A 54 0.69 -14.42 9.52
N SER A 55 0.81 -13.26 8.87
CA SER A 55 1.00 -13.18 7.42
C SER A 55 2.34 -13.79 6.98
N ILE A 56 3.45 -13.46 7.67
CA ILE A 56 4.77 -14.03 7.34
C ILE A 56 4.76 -15.55 7.54
N LYS A 57 4.13 -16.06 8.60
CA LYS A 57 4.02 -17.52 8.86
C LYS A 57 3.18 -18.28 7.82
N LYS A 58 2.32 -17.58 7.07
CA LYS A 58 1.56 -18.17 5.95
C LYS A 58 2.34 -18.19 4.64
N CYS A 59 3.47 -17.49 4.57
CA CYS A 59 4.36 -17.48 3.43
C CYS A 59 5.30 -18.69 3.44
N ASP A 60 5.95 -18.95 2.29
CA ASP A 60 6.98 -19.97 2.19
C ASP A 60 8.15 -19.65 3.16
N VAL A 61 8.70 -20.69 3.78
CA VAL A 61 9.82 -20.58 4.73
C VAL A 61 11.05 -19.93 4.08
N ASP A 62 11.24 -20.16 2.78
CA ASP A 62 12.41 -19.64 2.04
C ASP A 62 12.41 -18.12 1.94
N ILE A 63 11.23 -17.48 1.92
CA ILE A 63 11.11 -16.01 1.84
C ILE A 63 10.89 -15.36 3.21
N CYS A 64 10.58 -16.13 4.26
CA CYS A 64 10.25 -15.59 5.58
C CYS A 64 11.35 -14.69 6.15
N LYS A 65 12.62 -15.09 5.99
CA LYS A 65 13.78 -14.31 6.46
C LYS A 65 13.81 -12.91 5.82
N ASP A 66 13.54 -12.85 4.52
CA ASP A 66 13.52 -11.59 3.79
C ASP A 66 12.34 -10.73 4.22
N LEU A 67 11.15 -11.32 4.41
CA LEU A 67 9.97 -10.60 4.88
C LEU A 67 10.18 -9.95 6.26
N TYR A 68 10.85 -10.63 7.19
CA TYR A 68 11.18 -10.07 8.52
C TYR A 68 12.14 -8.87 8.47
N THR A 69 13.00 -8.81 7.48
CA THR A 69 14.00 -7.73 7.33
C THR A 69 13.56 -6.60 6.40
N ASN A 70 12.45 -6.79 5.68
CA ASN A 70 11.95 -5.87 4.66
C ASN A 70 10.50 -5.43 4.93
N THR A 71 10.10 -5.34 6.21
CA THR A 71 8.78 -4.82 6.57
C THR A 71 8.79 -3.29 6.51
N VAL A 72 8.06 -2.72 5.54
CA VAL A 72 7.96 -1.28 5.31
C VAL A 72 6.65 -0.73 5.88
N LEU A 73 6.72 0.37 6.65
CA LEU A 73 5.55 1.12 7.09
C LEU A 73 5.18 2.19 6.07
N SER A 74 3.91 2.25 5.70
CA SER A 74 3.34 3.23 4.78
C SER A 74 2.01 3.77 5.28
N GLY A 75 1.63 4.96 4.80
CA GLY A 75 0.34 5.56 5.10
C GLY A 75 0.33 6.41 6.38
N GLY A 76 -0.68 7.28 6.48
CA GLY A 76 -0.75 8.35 7.50
C GLY A 76 -0.81 7.85 8.94
N THR A 77 -1.50 6.74 9.22
CA THR A 77 -1.60 6.17 10.58
C THR A 77 -0.25 5.66 11.11
N THR A 78 0.68 5.29 10.25
CA THR A 78 2.03 4.88 10.66
C THR A 78 2.93 6.08 11.00
N MET A 79 2.44 7.31 10.83
CA MET A 79 3.17 8.55 11.14
C MET A 79 3.14 8.91 12.64
N TYR A 80 2.32 8.26 13.46
CA TYR A 80 2.32 8.54 14.90
C TYR A 80 3.71 8.29 15.52
N PRO A 81 4.22 9.20 16.37
CA PRO A 81 5.51 9.03 17.03
C PRO A 81 5.61 7.69 17.78
N GLY A 82 6.75 7.02 17.66
CA GLY A 82 7.02 5.75 18.36
C GLY A 82 6.36 4.50 17.76
N ILE A 83 5.53 4.61 16.71
CA ILE A 83 4.90 3.43 16.08
C ILE A 83 5.95 2.47 15.50
N ALA A 84 6.98 2.99 14.83
CA ALA A 84 8.03 2.16 14.25
C ALA A 84 8.78 1.36 15.34
N ASP A 85 9.16 2.04 16.43
CA ASP A 85 9.87 1.42 17.55
C ASP A 85 8.99 0.39 18.28
N ARG A 86 7.72 0.73 18.50
CA ARG A 86 6.73 -0.18 19.07
C ARG A 86 6.59 -1.43 18.21
N MET A 87 6.42 -1.27 16.90
CA MET A 87 6.26 -2.40 15.98
C MET A 87 7.51 -3.28 15.91
N GLN A 88 8.70 -2.66 15.88
CA GLN A 88 9.98 -3.35 15.95
C GLN A 88 10.08 -4.19 17.23
N LYS A 89 9.75 -3.60 18.38
CA LYS A 89 9.79 -4.29 19.68
C LYS A 89 8.81 -5.45 19.74
N GLU A 90 7.55 -5.23 19.36
CA GLU A 90 6.52 -6.27 19.42
C GLU A 90 6.83 -7.43 18.46
N ILE A 91 7.25 -7.16 17.22
CA ILE A 91 7.63 -8.21 16.26
C ILE A 91 8.85 -8.98 16.74
N THR A 92 9.83 -8.31 17.37
CA THR A 92 11.01 -8.98 17.95
C THR A 92 10.62 -9.96 19.06
N VAL A 93 9.58 -9.66 19.86
CA VAL A 93 9.07 -10.57 20.90
C VAL A 93 8.33 -11.77 20.30
N LEU A 94 7.62 -11.57 19.18
CA LEU A 94 6.78 -12.60 18.57
C LEU A 94 7.49 -13.49 17.54
N ALA A 95 8.57 -12.99 16.92
CA ALA A 95 9.31 -13.73 15.91
C ALA A 95 10.27 -14.76 16.53
N PRO A 96 10.66 -15.82 15.79
CA PRO A 96 11.70 -16.73 16.24
C PRO A 96 13.01 -15.99 16.54
N SER A 97 13.72 -16.38 17.61
CA SER A 97 14.95 -15.72 18.07
C SER A 97 16.11 -15.74 17.07
N THR A 98 16.04 -16.61 16.06
CA THR A 98 16.99 -16.70 14.94
C THR A 98 16.76 -15.65 13.85
N MET A 99 15.60 -14.96 13.87
CA MET A 99 15.23 -13.98 12.85
C MET A 99 15.71 -12.59 13.22
N LYS A 100 16.37 -11.92 12.27
CA LYS A 100 16.65 -10.49 12.37
C LYS A 100 15.41 -9.72 11.93
N ILE A 101 14.94 -8.83 12.78
CA ILE A 101 13.77 -7.99 12.49
C ILE A 101 14.23 -6.59 12.10
N LYS A 102 13.69 -6.05 11.00
CA LYS A 102 13.94 -4.65 10.60
C LYS A 102 12.64 -4.02 10.10
N ILE A 103 12.21 -2.99 10.81
CA ILE A 103 11.11 -2.12 10.39
C ILE A 103 11.68 -0.92 9.64
N ILE A 104 11.21 -0.71 8.41
CA ILE A 104 11.60 0.39 7.54
C ILE A 104 10.46 1.41 7.58
N ALA A 105 10.70 2.59 8.14
CA ALA A 105 9.71 3.65 8.22
C ALA A 105 10.25 4.92 7.55
N PRO A 106 10.10 5.07 6.22
CA PRO A 106 10.57 6.26 5.50
C PRO A 106 9.92 7.53 6.07
N PRO A 107 10.63 8.68 6.12
CA PRO A 107 10.06 9.92 6.66
C PRO A 107 8.88 10.44 5.82
N GLU A 108 8.91 10.23 4.51
CA GLU A 108 7.86 10.57 3.54
C GLU A 108 6.78 9.48 3.40
N ARG A 109 6.73 8.47 4.27
CA ARG A 109 5.86 7.28 4.12
C ARG A 109 4.36 7.53 4.02
N LYS A 110 3.90 8.73 4.38
CA LYS A 110 2.54 9.19 4.09
C LYS A 110 2.24 9.27 2.59
N PHE A 111 3.27 9.41 1.75
CA PHE A 111 3.21 9.52 0.29
C PHE A 111 3.68 8.27 -0.45
N SER A 112 4.25 7.27 0.24
CA SER A 112 4.85 6.10 -0.43
C SER A 112 3.92 5.37 -1.40
N VAL A 113 2.64 5.22 -1.06
CA VAL A 113 1.64 4.59 -1.95
C VAL A 113 1.44 5.42 -3.21
N TRP A 114 1.27 6.74 -3.05
CA TRP A 114 1.12 7.64 -4.18
C TRP A 114 2.36 7.66 -5.08
N ILE A 115 3.56 7.72 -4.50
CA ILE A 115 4.83 7.70 -5.26
C ILE A 115 4.94 6.39 -6.04
N GLY A 116 4.64 5.26 -5.39
CA GLY A 116 4.62 3.94 -6.04
C GLY A 116 3.65 3.87 -7.21
N CYS A 117 2.43 4.39 -7.04
CA CYS A 117 1.44 4.46 -8.13
C CYS A 117 1.87 5.40 -9.27
N SER A 118 2.45 6.56 -8.95
CA SER A 118 2.95 7.53 -9.94
C SER A 118 4.04 6.91 -10.82
N ILE A 119 4.99 6.21 -10.20
CA ILE A 119 6.04 5.46 -10.91
C ILE A 119 5.46 4.31 -11.71
N LEU A 120 4.60 3.48 -11.11
CA LEU A 120 4.01 2.32 -11.79
C LEU A 120 3.27 2.73 -13.06
N ASN A 121 2.50 3.82 -12.98
CA ASN A 121 1.68 4.27 -14.10
C ASN A 121 2.47 5.04 -15.17
N SER A 122 3.72 5.45 -14.90
CA SER A 122 4.63 5.98 -15.92
C SER A 122 5.39 4.89 -16.68
N LEU A 123 5.30 3.62 -16.25
CA LEU A 123 5.93 2.50 -16.96
C LEU A 123 5.13 2.15 -18.22
N PHE A 124 5.81 2.10 -19.38
CA PHE A 124 5.21 1.67 -20.65
C PHE A 124 4.60 0.26 -20.56
N THR A 125 5.23 -0.66 -19.83
CA THR A 125 4.72 -2.01 -19.59
C THR A 125 3.39 -2.03 -18.85
N PHE A 126 3.11 -1.01 -18.03
CA PHE A 126 1.87 -0.92 -17.27
C PHE A 126 0.70 -0.43 -18.12
N GLN A 127 0.94 0.24 -19.25
CA GLN A 127 -0.14 0.69 -20.16
C GLN A 127 -0.98 -0.49 -20.68
N GLN A 128 -0.38 -1.68 -20.82
CA GLN A 128 -1.11 -2.89 -21.24
C GLN A 128 -2.12 -3.38 -20.19
N MET A 129 -1.93 -2.99 -18.93
CA MET A 129 -2.81 -3.32 -17.81
C MET A 129 -4.00 -2.36 -17.68
N TRP A 130 -3.99 -1.25 -18.43
CA TRP A 130 -5.08 -0.27 -18.39
C TRP A 130 -6.38 -0.86 -18.92
N VAL A 131 -7.49 -0.36 -18.38
CA VAL A 131 -8.83 -0.63 -18.88
C VAL A 131 -9.27 0.60 -19.64
N SER A 132 -9.31 0.50 -20.96
CA SER A 132 -9.84 1.58 -21.78
C SER A 132 -11.36 1.69 -21.62
N LYS A 133 -11.90 2.86 -21.95
CA LYS A 133 -13.36 3.08 -21.96
C LYS A 133 -14.06 2.07 -22.88
N GLN A 134 -13.51 1.83 -24.07
CA GLN A 134 -14.08 0.88 -25.02
C GLN A 134 -14.15 -0.54 -24.44
N GLU A 135 -13.07 -1.02 -23.82
CA GLU A 135 -13.05 -2.35 -23.20
C GLU A 135 -14.08 -2.47 -22.06
N TYR A 136 -14.25 -1.40 -21.28
CA TYR A 136 -15.25 -1.36 -20.22
C TYR A 136 -16.67 -1.33 -20.78
N ASP A 137 -16.93 -0.56 -21.84
CA ASP A 137 -18.25 -0.50 -22.48
C ASP A 137 -18.63 -1.85 -23.12
N GLU A 138 -17.67 -2.60 -23.65
CA GLU A 138 -17.87 -3.91 -24.29
C GLU A 138 -18.01 -5.06 -23.28
N SER A 139 -17.14 -5.11 -22.27
CA SER A 139 -17.05 -6.23 -21.32
C SER A 139 -17.79 -5.97 -20.00
N GLY A 140 -18.22 -4.73 -19.78
CA GLY A 140 -18.81 -4.28 -18.54
C GLY A 140 -17.83 -4.34 -17.34
N PRO A 141 -18.35 -4.26 -16.10
CA PRO A 141 -17.54 -4.26 -14.89
C PRO A 141 -16.63 -5.49 -14.70
N TYR A 142 -16.95 -6.60 -15.37
CA TYR A 142 -16.19 -7.85 -15.25
C TYR A 142 -14.74 -7.74 -15.73
N ILE A 143 -14.46 -6.81 -16.66
CA ILE A 143 -13.09 -6.59 -17.19
C ILE A 143 -12.09 -6.27 -16.08
N ILE A 144 -12.53 -5.64 -14.99
CA ILE A 144 -11.69 -5.31 -13.84
C ILE A 144 -11.17 -6.59 -13.18
N HIS A 145 -12.02 -7.61 -13.02
CA HIS A 145 -11.60 -8.89 -12.44
C HIS A 145 -10.64 -9.65 -13.34
N HIS A 146 -10.73 -9.49 -14.66
CA HIS A 146 -9.86 -10.18 -15.60
C HIS A 146 -8.48 -9.51 -15.73
N LYS A 147 -8.41 -8.18 -15.67
CA LYS A 147 -7.15 -7.45 -15.86
C LYS A 147 -6.40 -7.15 -14.57
N CYS A 148 -7.08 -7.05 -13.43
CA CYS A 148 -6.45 -6.57 -12.19
C CYS A 148 -6.14 -7.66 -11.16
N PHE A 149 -6.67 -8.89 -11.27
CA PHE A 149 -6.53 -9.96 -10.27
C PHE A 149 -6.36 -11.36 -10.85
#